data_AF-A0A165DLX2-F1
#
_entry.id   AF-A0A165DLX2-F1
#
_cell.length_a   1.000
_cell.length_b   1.000
_cell.length_c   1.000
_cell.angle_alpha   90.00
_cell.angle_beta   90.00
_cell.angle_gamma   90.00
#
_symmetry.space_group_name_H-M   'P 1'
#
loop_
_entity.id
_entity.type
_entity.pdbx_description
1 polymer ?
#
loop_
_entity_poly.entity_id
_entity_poly.type
_entity_poly.pdbx_seq_one_letter_code
_entity_poly.pdbx_strand_id
1 'polypeptide(L)'
;MRLIISLDSSKEESSEQVRPIGCSKRSCLCCWHWINSYNLVHHTTWMTGGSHGKPYMNWALSNDIPVDLKVVAAMRMRVLDTLKWMEGWQRRPSDEHASSSGSSPDSEEPVDWKALTERYVEYDVGHSDTATPAQGV
;
A
#
# COMPACT_ATOMS: atom_id res chain seq x y z
N MET A 1 -11.79 2.99 -7.99
CA MET A 1 -12.27 3.96 -6.98
C MET A 1 -12.60 5.24 -7.71
N ARG A 2 -13.80 5.81 -7.56
CA ARG A 2 -14.12 7.14 -8.12
C ARG A 2 -14.11 8.13 -6.95
N LEU A 3 -13.22 9.12 -7.03
CA LEU A 3 -13.14 10.21 -6.07
C LEU A 3 -14.03 11.34 -6.58
N ILE A 4 -14.93 11.84 -5.73
CA ILE A 4 -15.72 13.04 -5.97
C ILE A 4 -15.09 14.12 -5.11
N ILE A 5 -14.36 15.03 -5.74
CA ILE A 5 -13.75 16.18 -5.08
C ILE A 5 -14.84 17.25 -4.95
N SER A 6 -15.19 17.62 -3.73
CA SER A 6 -16.07 18.77 -3.49
C SER A 6 -15.28 20.05 -3.78
N LEU A 7 -15.58 20.70 -4.90
CA LEU A 7 -15.02 21.98 -5.30
C LEU A 7 -15.98 23.10 -4.91
N ASP A 8 -16.04 23.46 -3.61
CA ASP A 8 -16.65 24.73 -3.22
C ASP A 8 -16.21 25.10 -1.78
N SER A 9 -15.59 26.27 -1.56
CA SER A 9 -16.30 27.56 -1.51
C SER A 9 -15.41 28.60 -0.83
N SER A 10 -15.29 29.78 -1.45
CA SER A 10 -14.55 30.95 -0.99
C SER A 10 -15.15 31.55 0.30
N LYS A 11 -14.71 31.09 1.47
CA LYS A 11 -14.97 31.77 2.75
C LYS A 11 -13.76 31.69 3.68
N GLU A 12 -13.48 32.82 4.33
CA GLU A 12 -12.27 33.12 5.10
C GLU A 12 -11.84 32.02 6.07
N GLU A 13 -10.53 31.73 6.01
CA GLU A 13 -9.84 30.71 6.78
C GLU A 13 -9.79 31.07 8.26
N SER A 14 -10.56 30.35 9.07
CA SER A 14 -10.29 30.20 10.50
C SER A 14 -10.06 28.73 10.82
N SER A 15 -8.99 28.47 11.57
CA SER A 15 -8.49 27.20 12.12
C SER A 15 -9.09 25.88 11.58
N GLU A 16 -8.27 25.12 10.85
CA GLU A 16 -8.42 23.68 10.56
C GLU A 16 -9.76 23.23 9.96
N GLN A 17 -10.18 23.86 8.86
CA GLN A 17 -11.31 23.34 8.10
C GLN A 17 -10.97 22.00 7.45
N VAL A 18 -11.63 20.93 7.91
CA VAL A 18 -11.48 19.58 7.35
C VAL A 18 -12.06 19.53 5.92
N ARG A 19 -11.32 18.91 4.99
CA ARG A 19 -11.70 18.85 3.56
C ARG A 19 -12.16 17.43 3.19
N PRO A 20 -13.47 17.14 3.21
CA PRO A 20 -13.95 15.79 2.93
C PRO A 20 -13.85 15.45 1.44
N ILE A 21 -13.42 14.22 1.14
CA ILE A 21 -13.40 13.62 -0.19
C ILE A 21 -14.53 12.59 -0.25
N GLY A 22 -15.51 12.84 -1.13
CA GLY A 22 -16.61 11.94 -1.38
C GLY A 22 -16.12 10.67 -2.08
N CYS A 23 -16.31 9.51 -1.46
CA CYS A 23 -16.01 8.22 -2.07
C CYS A 23 -17.30 7.39 -2.10
N SER A 24 -17.60 6.70 -3.22
CA SER A 24 -18.80 5.84 -3.32
C SER A 24 -18.75 4.62 -2.38
N LYS A 25 -17.55 4.27 -1.88
CA LYS A 25 -17.26 3.25 -0.86
C LYS A 25 -16.09 3.76 0.00
N ARG A 26 -15.76 3.05 1.10
CA ARG A 26 -14.53 3.31 1.87
C ARG A 26 -13.28 3.30 0.97
N SER A 27 -12.28 4.09 1.32
CA SER A 27 -11.01 4.17 0.58
C SER A 27 -10.21 2.87 0.70
N CYS A 28 -9.32 2.61 -0.27
CA CYS A 28 -8.41 1.48 -0.16
C CYS A 28 -7.30 1.81 0.84
N LEU A 29 -6.56 0.80 1.28
CA LEU A 29 -5.51 1.00 2.28
C LEU A 29 -4.43 1.99 1.77
N CYS A 30 -3.98 1.84 0.52
CA CYS A 30 -2.94 2.71 -0.06
C CYS A 30 -3.39 4.18 -0.14
N CYS A 31 -4.61 4.43 -0.63
CA CYS A 31 -5.17 5.79 -0.70
C CYS A 31 -5.31 6.43 0.68
N TRP A 32 -5.68 5.65 1.70
CA TRP A 32 -5.76 6.15 3.07
C TRP A 32 -4.38 6.57 3.61
N HIS A 33 -3.35 5.74 3.41
CA HIS A 33 -1.98 6.11 3.79
C HIS A 33 -1.47 7.32 3.02
N TRP A 34 -1.79 7.42 1.73
CA TRP A 34 -1.40 8.55 0.90
C TRP A 34 -2.01 9.86 1.41
N ILE A 35 -3.33 9.89 1.66
CA ILE A 35 -4.01 11.09 2.16
C ILE A 35 -3.44 11.53 3.51
N ASN A 36 -3.22 10.60 4.43
CA ASN A 36 -2.64 10.92 5.73
C ASN A 36 -1.21 11.44 5.62
N SER A 37 -0.41 10.83 4.75
CA SER A 37 0.98 11.25 4.52
C SER A 37 1.02 12.62 3.85
N TYR A 38 0.14 12.88 2.89
CA TYR A 38 -0.01 14.14 2.19
C TYR A 38 -0.41 15.26 3.17
N ASN A 39 -1.39 15.02 4.04
CA ASN A 39 -1.80 15.95 5.09
C ASN A 39 -0.64 16.34 6.02
N LEU A 40 0.19 15.37 6.41
CA LEU A 40 1.35 15.63 7.25
C LEU A 40 2.45 16.43 6.54
N VAL A 41 2.67 16.18 5.25
CA VAL A 41 3.73 16.85 4.46
C VAL A 41 3.32 18.26 4.03
N HIS A 42 2.07 18.44 3.62
CA HIS A 42 1.56 19.68 3.02
C HIS A 42 0.69 20.50 3.96
N HIS A 43 0.60 20.11 5.24
CA HIS A 43 -0.21 20.77 6.25
C HIS A 43 -1.68 20.94 5.84
N THR A 44 -2.22 19.91 5.19
CA THR A 44 -3.64 19.85 4.78
C THR A 44 -4.45 18.94 5.69
N THR A 45 -5.78 18.97 5.55
CA THR A 45 -6.73 18.26 6.42
C THR A 45 -7.75 17.46 5.60
N TRP A 46 -7.30 16.86 4.49
CA TRP A 46 -8.17 16.03 3.65
C TRP A 46 -8.61 14.77 4.37
N MET A 47 -9.88 14.37 4.23
CA MET A 47 -10.39 13.14 4.86
C MET A 47 -11.25 12.32 3.91
N THR A 48 -11.28 11.01 4.11
CA THR A 48 -12.27 10.10 3.50
C THR A 48 -13.17 9.51 4.59
N GLY A 49 -14.24 8.82 4.22
CA GLY A 49 -15.07 8.03 5.15
C GLY A 49 -14.39 6.79 5.77
N GLY A 50 -13.05 6.76 5.81
CA GLY A 50 -12.24 5.66 6.31
C GLY A 50 -11.83 4.64 5.25
N SER A 51 -11.01 3.67 5.67
CA SER A 51 -10.48 2.60 4.82
C SER A 51 -11.18 1.26 5.08
N HIS A 52 -11.25 0.39 4.07
CA HIS A 52 -11.62 -1.02 4.25
C HIS A 52 -10.41 -1.93 4.54
N GLY A 53 -9.21 -1.37 4.73
CA GLY A 53 -8.03 -2.11 5.21
C GLY A 53 -7.37 -3.05 4.20
N LYS A 54 -7.81 -3.05 2.94
CA LYS A 54 -7.21 -3.88 1.88
C LYS A 54 -6.54 -2.98 0.83
N PRO A 55 -5.30 -3.26 0.42
CA PRO A 55 -4.73 -2.64 -0.77
C PRO A 55 -5.48 -3.18 -2.01
N TYR A 56 -5.68 -2.34 -3.02
CA TYR A 56 -6.19 -2.78 -4.32
C TYR A 56 -5.05 -2.84 -5.31
N MET A 57 -5.01 -3.86 -6.18
CA MET A 57 -3.92 -4.02 -7.16
C MET A 57 -3.74 -2.84 -8.12
N ASN A 58 -4.80 -2.06 -8.36
CA ASN A 58 -4.78 -0.93 -9.29
C ASN A 58 -4.42 0.42 -8.65
N TRP A 59 -3.77 0.41 -7.48
CA TRP A 59 -3.23 1.61 -6.87
C TRP A 59 -1.92 2.03 -7.55
N ALA A 60 -1.57 3.32 -7.46
CA ALA A 60 -0.34 3.88 -8.01
C ALA A 60 0.18 5.01 -7.10
N LEU A 61 1.47 5.31 -7.23
CA LEU A 61 2.15 6.43 -6.56
C LEU A 61 1.93 7.74 -7.34
N SER A 62 1.99 8.88 -6.63
CA SER A 62 1.69 10.19 -7.24
C SER A 62 2.92 10.95 -7.74
N ASN A 63 4.13 10.40 -7.57
CA ASN A 63 5.43 11.04 -7.74
C ASN A 63 5.70 12.19 -6.74
N ASP A 64 4.98 12.21 -5.62
CA ASP A 64 5.28 13.09 -4.50
C ASP A 64 6.20 12.32 -3.56
N ILE A 65 7.53 12.43 -3.81
CA ILE A 65 8.53 11.54 -3.21
C ILE A 65 8.41 11.46 -1.67
N PRO A 66 8.31 12.57 -0.91
CA PRO A 66 8.12 12.51 0.54
C PRO A 66 6.87 11.75 1.00
N VAL A 67 5.78 11.83 0.24
CA VAL A 67 4.51 11.15 0.54
C VAL A 67 4.59 9.68 0.12
N ASP A 68 5.08 9.42 -1.08
CA ASP A 68 5.19 8.08 -1.67
C ASP A 68 6.10 7.17 -0.85
N LEU A 69 7.23 7.67 -0.35
CA LEU A 69 8.12 6.92 0.55
C LEU A 69 7.39 6.43 1.82
N LYS A 70 6.54 7.27 2.41
CA LYS A 70 5.74 6.89 3.59
C LYS A 70 4.70 5.82 3.25
N VAL A 71 4.08 5.90 2.07
CA VAL A 71 3.12 4.90 1.59
C VAL A 71 3.81 3.57 1.35
N VAL A 72 4.96 3.56 0.68
CA VAL A 72 5.75 2.35 0.41
C VAL A 72 6.19 1.69 1.73
N ALA A 73 6.71 2.47 2.67
CA ALA A 73 7.10 1.96 3.99
C ALA A 73 5.92 1.31 4.73
N ALA A 74 4.74 1.96 4.72
CA ALA A 74 3.54 1.39 5.32
C ALA A 74 3.09 0.10 4.64
N MET A 75 3.17 0.01 3.30
CA MET A 75 2.80 -1.19 2.56
C MET A 75 3.79 -2.33 2.81
N ARG A 76 5.08 -2.02 2.93
CA ARG A 76 6.10 -3.00 3.32
C ARG A 76 5.79 -3.61 4.68
N MET A 77 5.49 -2.78 5.68
CA MET A 77 5.09 -3.27 7.01
C MET A 77 3.85 -4.16 6.92
N ARG A 78 2.84 -3.77 6.13
CA ARG A 78 1.64 -4.58 5.94
C ARG A 78 1.93 -5.95 5.32
N VAL A 79 2.84 -5.99 4.34
CA VAL A 79 3.27 -7.25 3.71
C VAL A 79 3.99 -8.13 4.72
N LEU A 80 4.95 -7.57 5.47
CA LEU A 80 5.68 -8.31 6.51
C LEU A 80 4.74 -8.86 7.59
N ASP A 81 3.79 -8.06 8.07
CA ASP A 81 2.77 -8.51 9.03
C ASP A 81 1.91 -9.65 8.47
N THR A 82 1.57 -9.57 7.18
CA THR A 82 0.78 -10.61 6.51
C THR A 82 1.60 -11.89 6.37
N LEU A 83 2.87 -11.80 5.94
CA LEU A 83 3.77 -12.96 5.85
C LEU A 83 3.98 -13.62 7.21
N LYS A 84 4.17 -12.82 8.25
CA LYS A 84 4.28 -13.33 9.62
C LYS A 84 2.99 -14.01 10.08
N TRP A 85 1.83 -13.44 9.76
CA TRP A 85 0.54 -14.08 10.05
C TRP A 85 0.36 -15.39 9.27
N MET A 86 0.94 -15.47 8.07
CA MET A 86 0.94 -16.68 7.24
C MET A 86 1.98 -17.73 7.69
N GLU A 87 2.89 -17.41 8.60
CA GLU A 87 3.87 -18.36 9.10
C GLU A 87 3.15 -19.49 9.87
N GLY A 88 3.28 -20.72 9.35
CA GLY A 88 2.53 -21.87 9.86
C GLY A 88 1.07 -21.96 9.39
N TRP A 89 0.63 -21.09 8.47
CA TRP A 89 -0.68 -21.20 7.84
C TRP A 89 -0.71 -22.43 6.92
N GLN A 90 -1.45 -23.44 7.34
CA GLN A 90 -1.82 -24.55 6.48
C GLN A 90 -3.10 -24.19 5.74
N ARG A 91 -3.03 -24.16 4.41
CA ARG A 91 -4.21 -24.07 3.55
C ARG A 91 -5.14 -25.21 3.93
N ARG A 92 -6.25 -24.91 4.59
CA ARG A 92 -7.29 -25.92 4.79
C ARG A 92 -7.77 -26.33 3.40
N PRO A 93 -7.80 -27.64 3.08
CA PRO A 93 -8.46 -28.10 1.88
C PRO A 93 -9.87 -27.51 1.89
N SER A 94 -10.24 -26.80 0.82
CA SER A 94 -11.60 -26.30 0.70
C SER A 94 -12.52 -27.51 0.53
N ASP A 95 -13.67 -27.54 1.22
CA ASP A 95 -14.61 -28.69 1.25
C ASP A 95 -15.16 -29.07 -0.15
N GLU A 96 -14.89 -28.24 -1.16
CA GLU A 96 -15.22 -28.40 -2.58
C GLU A 96 -14.42 -29.51 -3.31
N HIS A 97 -13.44 -30.17 -2.66
CA HIS A 97 -12.71 -31.31 -3.24
C HIS A 97 -13.09 -32.69 -2.68
N ALA A 98 -14.19 -32.81 -1.92
CA ALA A 98 -14.63 -34.09 -1.35
C ALA A 98 -15.21 -35.12 -2.35
N SER A 99 -15.12 -34.91 -3.68
CA SER A 99 -15.56 -35.91 -4.65
C SER A 99 -14.80 -35.83 -5.99
N SER A 100 -13.80 -36.69 -6.17
CA SER A 100 -13.61 -37.57 -7.33
C SER A 100 -12.15 -38.01 -7.42
N SER A 101 -11.93 -39.32 -7.40
CA SER A 101 -10.65 -40.01 -7.61
C SER A 101 -10.08 -39.74 -9.01
N GLY A 102 -8.83 -39.28 -9.09
CA GLY A 102 -8.08 -39.17 -10.34
C GLY A 102 -6.72 -38.53 -10.13
N SER A 103 -5.70 -39.35 -9.93
CA SER A 103 -4.31 -38.95 -9.67
C SER A 103 -3.70 -38.12 -10.81
N SER A 104 -3.09 -36.98 -10.48
CA SER A 104 -1.92 -36.45 -11.20
C SER A 104 -1.11 -35.57 -10.24
N PRO A 105 0.19 -35.83 -10.01
CA PRO A 105 1.00 -35.02 -9.11
C PRO A 105 1.52 -33.80 -9.88
N ASP A 106 0.75 -32.71 -9.89
CA ASP A 106 1.34 -31.41 -10.19
C ASP A 106 2.20 -31.01 -8.99
N SER A 107 3.51 -31.18 -9.16
CA SER A 107 4.51 -30.83 -8.17
C SER A 107 4.66 -29.31 -8.20
N GLU A 108 3.77 -28.60 -7.53
CA GLU A 108 4.02 -27.19 -7.20
C GLU A 108 5.14 -27.16 -6.17
N GLU A 109 6.35 -26.89 -6.64
CA GLU A 109 7.52 -26.68 -5.79
C GLU A 109 7.18 -25.64 -4.70
N PRO A 110 7.51 -25.91 -3.42
CA PRO A 110 7.25 -24.97 -2.34
C PRO A 110 7.93 -23.64 -2.64
N VAL A 111 7.14 -22.57 -2.78
CA VAL A 111 7.67 -21.22 -2.94
C VAL A 111 8.48 -20.87 -1.69
N ASP A 112 9.79 -20.70 -1.86
CA ASP A 112 10.68 -20.25 -0.79
C ASP A 112 10.47 -18.76 -0.53
N TRP A 113 9.50 -18.47 0.34
CA TRP A 113 9.15 -17.12 0.76
C TRP A 113 10.30 -16.41 1.49
N LYS A 114 11.27 -17.16 2.05
CA LYS A 114 12.41 -16.60 2.75
C LYS A 114 13.41 -16.03 1.75
N ALA A 115 13.75 -16.79 0.71
CA ALA A 115 14.60 -16.33 -0.39
C ALA A 115 14.02 -15.12 -1.14
N LEU A 116 12.69 -15.07 -1.33
CA LEU A 116 12.02 -13.92 -1.94
C LEU A 116 12.09 -12.66 -1.06
N THR A 117 11.97 -12.83 0.25
CA THR A 117 12.03 -11.71 1.21
C THR A 117 13.46 -11.15 1.30
N GLU A 118 14.48 -12.00 1.33
CA GLU A 118 15.89 -11.61 1.39
C GLU A 118 16.34 -10.88 0.10
N ARG A 119 15.93 -11.37 -1.08
CA ARG A 119 16.24 -10.73 -2.38
C ARG A 119 15.65 -9.32 -2.51
N TYR A 120 14.50 -9.06 -1.90
CA TYR A 120 13.88 -7.72 -1.92
C TYR A 120 14.51 -6.75 -0.91
N VAL A 121 15.10 -7.24 0.18
CA VAL A 121 15.82 -6.40 1.15
C VAL A 121 17.13 -5.89 0.55
N GLU A 122 17.87 -6.72 -0.21
CA GLU A 122 19.11 -6.30 -0.89
C GLU A 122 18.89 -5.20 -1.94
N TYR A 123 17.77 -5.23 -2.66
CA TYR A 123 17.45 -4.21 -3.67
C TYR A 123 17.29 -2.80 -3.07
N ASP A 124 16.93 -2.72 -1.80
CA ASP A 124 16.69 -1.46 -1.06
C ASP A 124 17.98 -0.89 -0.45
N VAL A 125 19.00 -1.73 -0.23
CA VAL A 125 20.33 -1.31 0.26
C VAL A 125 21.25 -0.89 -0.90
N GLY A 126 21.00 -1.39 -2.11
CA GLY A 126 21.84 -1.11 -3.29
C GLY A 126 21.52 0.18 -4.07
N HIS A 127 20.55 0.99 -3.66
CA HIS A 127 20.13 2.20 -4.40
C HIS A 127 20.37 3.53 -3.67
N SER A 128 21.10 3.51 -2.55
CA SER A 128 21.41 4.71 -1.77
C SER A 128 22.74 5.40 -2.11
N ASP A 129 23.55 4.88 -3.04
CA ASP A 129 24.88 5.44 -3.33
C ASP A 129 25.14 5.71 -4.81
N THR A 130 24.53 6.76 -5.39
CA THR A 130 25.17 7.58 -6.44
C THR A 130 24.60 9.00 -6.43
N ALA A 131 25.00 9.82 -5.44
CA ALA A 131 24.94 11.27 -5.57
C ALA A 131 26.31 11.76 -6.09
N THR A 132 26.40 12.06 -7.38
CA THR A 132 27.55 12.74 -7.96
C THR A 132 27.57 14.19 -7.47
N PRO A 133 28.69 14.70 -6.92
CA PRO A 133 28.76 16.10 -6.51
C PRO A 133 28.82 17.00 -7.76
N ALA A 134 27.99 18.05 -7.75
CA ALA A 134 28.04 19.13 -8.72
C ALA A 134 29.41 19.82 -8.68
N GLN A 135 30.10 19.84 -9.83
CA GLN A 135 31.24 20.72 -10.04
C GLN A 135 30.72 22.05 -10.61
N GLY A 136 30.96 23.12 -9.87
CA GLY A 136 30.67 24.47 -10.31
C GLY A 136 31.72 24.98 -11.31
N VAL A 137 31.26 25.84 -12.21
CA VAL A 137 31.94 27.05 -12.73
C VAL A 137 30.86 28.08 -13.01
#